data_AF-A0A9X7TKX2-F1
#
_entry.id   AF-A0A9X7TKX2-F1
#
_cell.length_a   1.000
_cell.length_b   1.000
_cell.length_c   1.000
_cell.angle_alpha   90.00
_cell.angle_beta   90.00
_cell.angle_gamma   90.00
#
_symmetry.space_group_name_H-M   'P 1'
#
loop_
_entity.id
_entity.type
_entity.pdbx_description
1 polymer ?
#
loop_
_entity_poly.entity_id
_entity_poly.type
_entity_poly.pdbx_seq_one_letter_code
_entity_poly.pdbx_strand_id
1 'polypeptide(L)'
;MDEDLLVQELSKKLEEADSFALQNSIDDKILGRVTRFETIRLGEKSYIGIDLAFLDYMNSNVKKGEYLAIRTIVSPVVVIGEVVSIERADMLAEFNIRESSFPRDPTTIMTQTFLELKPISEIENSVKRPAVTPIDPQSPVFRPKEDLLQDALGIPHEGIKIGKIFSGGKEIDAYVNLDEESLVHHILVIGTTGSGKTTLLKTILSQNLNALFFDRQGDFVRHLISRGEEFSVVMPSVVMMINDVPSSRASLELGTQFAERYGCTTPVSGDIRDNEILLECDKSIVHLIPYSINFTKVIDYMHKLTPYMSPMARVFWPVIMNNFKKGIDKIAENIAHGLLLPKERIESEIFKLLTPSSLLNEDVRLQFQKNGNSKSLIYYSYNDDYIVIHTSKLFRHIMGEDKNSETYLKQLDKNLSPLDLAFQTQDAIIRAVRSVSEFGIFNVNGTFDLDFQRLKKKTVVDLSWILDYTASVEAIAIVAYSILSDFYSYKDELYKKKKSVNALTILALDEAHEYFPQTRDEESKSIIEGLLNRLMRLGRVRKISVILATHMPDDLNPLVLQLSNTKIVMRNEENVLEKLGFEDYADILLTAPAGLGVIRSIKFSDVVIKTLKEI
;
A
#
# COMPACT_ATOMS: atom_id res chain seq x y z
N MET A 1 -23.04 -28.72 -50.94
CA MET A 1 -23.33 -27.28 -51.04
C MET A 1 -22.90 -26.86 -52.42
N ASP A 2 -23.74 -26.19 -53.18
CA ASP A 2 -23.40 -25.72 -54.52
C ASP A 2 -22.22 -24.73 -54.42
N GLU A 3 -21.18 -24.93 -55.24
CA GLU A 3 -19.89 -24.25 -55.07
C GLU A 3 -20.04 -22.73 -55.25
N ASP A 4 -20.90 -22.31 -56.17
CA ASP A 4 -21.27 -20.92 -56.40
C ASP A 4 -21.96 -20.28 -55.18
N LEU A 5 -22.77 -21.06 -54.46
CA LEU A 5 -23.50 -20.61 -53.27
C LEU A 5 -22.56 -20.41 -52.09
N LEU A 6 -21.54 -21.26 -51.96
CA LEU A 6 -20.47 -21.11 -50.97
C LEU A 6 -19.61 -19.86 -51.25
N VAL A 7 -19.25 -19.61 -52.52
CA VAL A 7 -18.47 -18.42 -52.92
C VAL A 7 -19.24 -17.13 -52.63
N GLN A 8 -20.54 -17.10 -52.93
CA GLN A 8 -21.41 -15.97 -52.58
C GLN A 8 -21.50 -15.75 -51.07
N GLU A 9 -21.63 -16.82 -50.28
CA GLU A 9 -21.67 -16.72 -48.82
C GLU A 9 -20.33 -16.18 -48.25
N LEU A 10 -19.19 -16.68 -48.72
CA LEU A 10 -17.87 -16.21 -48.28
C LEU A 10 -17.60 -14.77 -48.69
N SER A 11 -18.04 -14.36 -49.88
CA SER A 11 -17.92 -12.97 -50.34
C SER A 11 -18.69 -12.02 -49.43
N LYS A 12 -19.91 -12.41 -49.02
CA LYS A 12 -20.71 -11.67 -48.06
C LYS A 12 -20.03 -11.59 -46.69
N LYS A 13 -19.49 -12.69 -46.17
CA LYS A 13 -18.76 -12.69 -44.89
C LYS A 13 -17.52 -11.80 -44.92
N LEU A 14 -16.84 -11.73 -46.07
CA LEU A 14 -15.68 -10.86 -46.26
C LEU A 14 -16.10 -9.37 -46.21
N GLU A 15 -17.19 -9.00 -46.89
CA GLU A 15 -17.75 -7.65 -46.81
C GLU A 15 -18.23 -7.29 -45.39
N GLU A 16 -18.82 -8.24 -44.67
CA GLU A 16 -19.23 -8.07 -43.27
C GLU A 16 -18.00 -7.87 -42.36
N ALA A 17 -16.92 -8.61 -42.57
CA ALA A 17 -15.67 -8.45 -41.83
C ALA A 17 -15.00 -7.08 -42.10
N ASP A 18 -14.93 -6.67 -43.36
CA ASP A 18 -14.38 -5.36 -43.75
C ASP A 18 -15.25 -4.21 -43.18
N SER A 19 -16.57 -4.32 -43.26
CA SER A 19 -17.50 -3.34 -42.69
C SER A 19 -17.35 -3.21 -41.17
N PHE A 20 -17.20 -4.34 -40.48
CA PHE A 20 -16.94 -4.35 -39.04
C PHE A 20 -15.62 -3.66 -38.70
N ALA A 21 -14.55 -3.99 -39.44
CA ALA A 21 -13.22 -3.43 -39.23
C ALA A 21 -13.24 -1.90 -39.38
N LEU A 22 -13.90 -1.38 -40.41
CA LEU A 22 -14.06 0.06 -40.62
C LEU A 22 -14.82 0.73 -39.47
N GLN A 23 -15.95 0.17 -39.05
CA GLN A 23 -16.77 0.73 -37.96
C GLN A 23 -16.06 0.74 -36.59
N ASN A 24 -15.14 -0.19 -36.38
CA ASN A 24 -14.40 -0.35 -35.13
C ASN A 24 -12.96 0.13 -35.20
N SER A 25 -12.54 0.74 -36.33
CA SER A 25 -11.23 1.36 -36.45
C SER A 25 -11.26 2.80 -35.93
N ILE A 26 -10.17 3.23 -35.27
CA ILE A 26 -10.03 4.63 -34.83
C ILE A 26 -9.97 5.60 -36.01
N ASP A 27 -9.43 5.15 -37.15
CA ASP A 27 -9.17 5.97 -38.33
C ASP A 27 -10.10 5.65 -39.52
N ASP A 28 -11.17 4.87 -39.28
CA ASP A 28 -12.11 4.37 -40.30
C ASP A 28 -11.40 3.71 -41.50
N LYS A 29 -10.28 3.01 -41.24
CA LYS A 29 -9.46 2.33 -42.26
C LYS A 29 -9.13 0.89 -41.91
N ILE A 30 -8.94 0.10 -42.95
CA ILE A 30 -8.27 -1.20 -42.86
C ILE A 30 -6.78 -0.94 -43.08
N LEU A 31 -5.97 -1.34 -42.11
CA LEU A 31 -4.52 -1.12 -42.07
C LEU A 31 -3.76 -2.09 -42.98
N GLY A 32 -4.21 -3.33 -43.04
CA GLY A 32 -3.58 -4.42 -43.78
C GLY A 32 -4.45 -5.67 -43.76
N ARG A 33 -3.89 -6.79 -44.22
CA ARG A 33 -4.59 -8.08 -44.22
C ARG A 33 -3.68 -9.19 -43.74
N VAL A 34 -4.29 -10.21 -43.14
CA VAL A 34 -3.58 -11.43 -42.77
C VAL A 34 -2.96 -12.05 -44.03
N THR A 35 -1.68 -12.39 -43.92
CA THR A 35 -0.86 -12.84 -45.06
C THR A 35 -1.42 -14.11 -45.70
N ARG A 36 -1.10 -14.28 -46.99
CA ARG A 36 -1.35 -15.54 -47.72
C ARG A 36 -0.08 -16.40 -47.84
N PHE A 37 1.08 -15.83 -47.50
CA PHE A 37 2.39 -16.39 -47.84
C PHE A 37 2.89 -17.43 -46.83
N GLU A 38 2.56 -17.27 -45.55
CA GLU A 38 2.98 -18.22 -44.51
C GLU A 38 1.79 -19.02 -43.95
N THR A 39 2.05 -20.29 -43.58
CA THR A 39 1.11 -21.04 -42.74
C THR A 39 1.04 -20.38 -41.36
N ILE A 40 -0.13 -19.85 -41.03
CA ILE A 40 -0.46 -19.35 -39.68
C ILE A 40 -0.34 -20.53 -38.72
N ARG A 41 0.70 -20.55 -37.88
CA ARG A 41 0.93 -21.60 -36.88
C ARG A 41 0.49 -21.12 -35.51
N LEU A 42 -0.60 -21.68 -35.00
CA LEU A 42 -0.96 -21.61 -33.59
C LEU A 42 -0.16 -22.70 -32.84
N GLY A 43 0.98 -22.34 -32.24
CA GLY A 43 1.89 -23.18 -31.44
C GLY A 43 2.58 -22.42 -30.29
N GLU A 44 3.69 -22.94 -29.73
CA GLU A 44 4.35 -22.35 -28.53
C GLU A 44 4.84 -20.90 -28.70
N LYS A 45 5.14 -20.48 -29.93
CA LYS A 45 5.31 -19.07 -30.33
C LYS A 45 4.45 -18.81 -31.57
N SER A 46 3.18 -18.48 -31.33
CA SER A 46 2.21 -18.21 -32.38
C SER A 46 2.34 -16.76 -32.83
N TYR A 47 2.83 -16.51 -34.03
CA TYR A 47 2.76 -15.19 -34.66
C TYR A 47 1.83 -15.24 -35.86
N ILE A 48 1.12 -14.14 -36.09
CA ILE A 48 0.22 -13.97 -37.21
C ILE A 48 0.88 -12.98 -38.17
N GLY A 49 1.21 -13.46 -39.35
CA GLY A 49 1.79 -12.63 -40.41
C GLY A 49 0.74 -11.70 -41.01
N ILE A 50 1.10 -10.44 -41.18
CA ILE A 50 0.24 -9.39 -41.74
C ILE A 50 0.98 -8.68 -42.86
N ASP A 51 0.34 -8.59 -44.02
CA ASP A 51 0.83 -7.83 -45.16
C ASP A 51 0.23 -6.42 -45.14
N LEU A 52 1.08 -5.40 -45.15
CA LEU A 52 0.69 -4.00 -45.39
C LEU A 52 1.19 -3.57 -46.77
N ALA A 53 0.30 -2.95 -47.54
CA ALA A 53 0.70 -2.30 -48.78
C ALA A 53 1.61 -1.10 -48.47
N PHE A 54 2.53 -0.78 -49.40
CA PHE A 54 3.49 0.32 -49.22
C PHE A 54 2.82 1.67 -48.90
N LEU A 55 1.70 1.97 -49.56
CA LEU A 55 0.93 3.19 -49.32
C LEU A 55 0.32 3.23 -47.91
N ASP A 56 -0.17 2.10 -47.41
CA ASP A 56 -0.73 2.00 -46.06
C ASP A 56 0.38 2.11 -45.02
N TYR A 57 1.52 1.45 -45.23
CA TYR A 57 2.72 1.61 -44.39
C TYR A 57 3.16 3.08 -44.30
N MET A 58 3.29 3.76 -45.44
CA MET A 58 3.70 5.17 -45.51
C MET A 58 2.79 6.10 -44.69
N ASN A 59 1.48 5.79 -44.64
CA ASN A 59 0.48 6.63 -44.00
C ASN A 59 0.15 6.19 -42.57
N SER A 60 0.44 4.94 -42.20
CA SER A 60 0.00 4.34 -40.94
C SER A 60 0.94 4.56 -39.78
N ASN A 61 2.25 4.73 -40.00
CA ASN A 61 3.25 4.87 -38.93
C ASN A 61 3.22 3.73 -37.87
N VAL A 62 2.89 2.50 -38.26
CA VAL A 62 2.85 1.35 -37.32
C VAL A 62 4.18 1.16 -36.60
N LYS A 63 4.13 0.88 -35.29
CA LYS A 63 5.31 0.67 -34.44
C LYS A 63 5.26 -0.69 -33.71
N LYS A 64 6.43 -1.19 -33.32
CA LYS A 64 6.55 -2.31 -32.37
C LYS A 64 5.82 -1.94 -31.06
N GLY A 65 5.10 -2.90 -30.48
CA GLY A 65 4.30 -2.74 -29.27
C GLY A 65 2.95 -2.06 -29.50
N GLU A 66 2.53 -1.88 -30.74
CA GLU A 66 1.19 -1.36 -31.07
C GLU A 66 0.16 -2.49 -31.06
N TYR A 67 -1.00 -2.26 -30.44
CA TYR A 67 -2.12 -3.19 -30.48
C TYR A 67 -2.89 -3.06 -31.80
N LEU A 68 -3.10 -4.18 -32.48
CA LEU A 68 -3.91 -4.29 -33.69
C LEU A 68 -5.01 -5.33 -33.51
N ALA A 69 -6.08 -5.18 -34.27
CA ALA A 69 -7.23 -6.07 -34.28
C ALA A 69 -7.37 -6.78 -35.62
N ILE A 70 -7.78 -8.04 -35.60
CA ILE A 70 -8.09 -8.86 -36.76
C ILE A 70 -9.55 -9.30 -36.66
N ARG A 71 -10.34 -9.04 -37.69
CA ARG A 71 -11.70 -9.55 -37.79
C ARG A 71 -11.70 -10.78 -38.72
N THR A 72 -11.84 -11.99 -38.17
CA THR A 72 -11.79 -13.24 -38.94
C THR A 72 -13.04 -13.44 -39.81
N ILE A 73 -12.93 -14.18 -40.91
CA ILE A 73 -13.97 -14.22 -41.95
C ILE A 73 -14.96 -15.36 -41.70
N VAL A 74 -14.45 -16.59 -41.54
CA VAL A 74 -15.28 -17.80 -41.46
C VAL A 74 -15.99 -17.88 -40.11
N SER A 75 -15.22 -17.77 -39.03
CA SER A 75 -15.70 -17.68 -37.65
C SER A 75 -15.69 -16.22 -37.24
N PRO A 76 -16.84 -15.59 -36.92
CA PRO A 76 -16.91 -14.14 -36.82
C PRO A 76 -16.39 -13.57 -35.47
N VAL A 77 -15.12 -13.78 -35.14
CA VAL A 77 -14.47 -13.24 -33.92
C VAL A 77 -13.56 -12.05 -34.21
N VAL A 78 -13.19 -11.31 -33.17
CA VAL A 78 -12.16 -10.26 -33.21
C VAL A 78 -10.96 -10.72 -32.41
N VAL A 79 -9.80 -10.85 -33.02
CA VAL A 79 -8.55 -11.19 -32.34
C VAL A 79 -7.73 -9.93 -32.12
N ILE A 80 -7.33 -9.63 -30.89
CA ILE A 80 -6.36 -8.58 -30.57
C ILE A 80 -4.98 -9.18 -30.42
N GLY A 81 -3.98 -8.51 -30.99
CA GLY A 81 -2.59 -8.84 -30.78
C GLY A 81 -1.68 -7.62 -30.75
N GLU A 82 -0.43 -7.85 -30.37
CA GLU A 82 0.62 -6.83 -30.29
C GLU A 82 1.65 -7.05 -31.39
N VAL A 83 2.07 -5.95 -32.04
CA VAL A 83 3.10 -5.99 -33.09
C VAL A 83 4.47 -6.26 -32.44
N VAL A 84 5.06 -7.42 -32.73
CA VAL A 84 6.37 -7.81 -32.16
C VAL A 84 7.54 -7.53 -33.09
N SER A 85 7.32 -7.57 -34.41
CA SER A 85 8.32 -7.29 -35.42
C SER A 85 7.70 -6.56 -36.62
N ILE A 86 8.55 -5.80 -37.31
CA ILE A 86 8.22 -5.07 -38.53
C ILE A 86 9.36 -5.30 -39.51
N GLU A 87 9.07 -5.98 -40.60
CA GLU A 87 10.06 -6.37 -41.60
C GLU A 87 9.81 -5.69 -42.93
N ARG A 88 10.90 -5.24 -43.55
CA ARG A 88 10.92 -4.69 -44.90
C ARG A 88 12.17 -5.18 -45.59
N ALA A 89 11.99 -5.81 -46.74
CA ALA A 89 13.07 -6.20 -47.63
C ALA A 89 12.82 -5.59 -49.00
N ASP A 90 13.90 -5.25 -49.72
CA ASP A 90 13.79 -5.13 -51.17
C ASP A 90 13.73 -6.54 -51.79
N MET A 91 13.37 -6.65 -53.07
CA MET A 91 13.29 -7.95 -53.73
C MET A 91 14.64 -8.70 -53.77
N LEU A 92 15.76 -8.02 -53.95
CA LEU A 92 17.08 -8.65 -54.00
C LEU A 92 17.49 -9.21 -52.63
N ALA A 93 17.22 -8.48 -51.56
CA ALA A 93 17.44 -8.90 -50.19
C ALA A 93 16.61 -10.14 -49.84
N GLU A 94 15.35 -10.18 -50.29
CA GLU A 94 14.46 -11.34 -50.10
C GLU A 94 14.99 -12.60 -50.83
N PHE A 95 15.57 -12.43 -52.02
CA PHE A 95 16.24 -13.51 -52.76
C PHE A 95 17.70 -13.75 -52.32
N ASN A 96 18.20 -13.05 -51.29
CA ASN A 96 19.60 -13.08 -50.85
C ASN A 96 20.63 -12.78 -51.97
N ILE A 97 20.28 -11.92 -52.91
CA ILE A 97 21.11 -11.49 -54.04
C ILE A 97 21.89 -10.23 -53.65
N ARG A 98 23.23 -10.25 -53.81
CA ARG A 98 24.09 -9.07 -53.61
C ARG A 98 24.45 -8.45 -54.95
N GLU A 99 24.11 -7.18 -55.13
CA GLU A 99 24.58 -6.40 -56.27
C GLU A 99 25.99 -5.85 -56.06
N SER A 100 26.74 -5.74 -57.16
CA SER A 100 28.06 -5.11 -57.20
C SER A 100 28.01 -3.58 -57.28
N SER A 101 26.84 -3.00 -57.62
CA SER A 101 26.58 -1.56 -57.70
C SER A 101 25.41 -1.20 -56.81
N PHE A 102 25.43 -0.04 -56.15
CA PHE A 102 24.33 0.47 -55.32
C PHE A 102 23.62 1.65 -55.98
N PRO A 103 22.79 1.44 -57.03
CA PRO A 103 22.04 2.51 -57.65
C PRO A 103 21.04 3.13 -56.65
N ARG A 104 20.89 4.46 -56.67
CA ARG A 104 19.88 5.17 -55.88
C ARG A 104 18.53 5.14 -56.61
N ASP A 105 17.85 4.00 -56.61
CA ASP A 105 16.51 3.86 -57.18
C ASP A 105 15.44 3.84 -56.08
N PRO A 106 14.56 4.86 -55.96
CA PRO A 106 13.52 4.90 -54.94
C PRO A 106 12.39 3.88 -55.15
N THR A 107 12.29 3.21 -56.31
CA THR A 107 11.28 2.16 -56.52
C THR A 107 11.62 0.89 -55.73
N THR A 108 12.90 0.67 -55.41
CA THR A 108 13.37 -0.49 -54.64
C THR A 108 12.81 -0.55 -53.22
N ILE A 109 12.40 0.59 -52.66
CA ILE A 109 11.78 0.66 -51.32
C ILE A 109 10.26 0.52 -51.36
N MET A 110 9.62 0.45 -52.55
CA MET A 110 8.16 0.31 -52.70
C MET A 110 7.70 -1.14 -52.53
N THR A 111 8.24 -1.85 -51.54
CA THR A 111 7.86 -3.22 -51.18
C THR A 111 6.81 -3.26 -50.08
N GLN A 112 6.12 -4.38 -49.97
CA GLN A 112 5.18 -4.62 -48.88
C GLN A 112 5.92 -4.68 -47.54
N THR A 113 5.24 -4.27 -46.48
CA THR A 113 5.75 -4.40 -45.12
C THR A 113 5.08 -5.60 -44.48
N PHE A 114 5.89 -6.47 -43.88
CA PHE A 114 5.41 -7.63 -43.14
C PHE A 114 5.44 -7.33 -41.64
N LEU A 115 4.36 -7.63 -40.94
CA LEU A 115 4.31 -7.56 -39.48
C LEU A 115 4.08 -8.95 -38.90
N GLU A 116 4.72 -9.23 -37.78
CA GLU A 116 4.32 -10.33 -36.92
C GLU A 116 3.49 -9.80 -35.76
N LEU A 117 2.30 -10.36 -35.60
CA LEU A 117 1.39 -10.05 -34.50
C LEU A 117 1.35 -11.21 -33.50
N LYS A 118 1.63 -10.94 -32.23
CA LYS A 118 1.44 -11.90 -31.13
C LYS A 118 -0.01 -11.81 -30.65
N PRO A 119 -0.85 -12.86 -30.81
CA PRO A 119 -2.22 -12.84 -30.34
C PRO A 119 -2.28 -12.81 -28.80
N ILE A 120 -3.18 -11.99 -28.26
CA ILE A 120 -3.38 -11.78 -26.82
C ILE A 120 -4.71 -12.38 -26.38
N SER A 121 -5.77 -12.04 -27.10
CA SER A 121 -7.13 -12.47 -26.79
C SER A 121 -8.02 -12.41 -28.03
N GLU A 122 -9.16 -13.07 -27.95
CA GLU A 122 -10.24 -12.92 -28.91
C GLU A 122 -11.55 -12.49 -28.22
N ILE A 123 -12.38 -11.76 -28.93
CA ILE A 123 -13.74 -11.40 -28.52
C ILE A 123 -14.71 -12.14 -29.42
N GLU A 124 -15.59 -12.92 -28.80
CA GLU A 124 -16.76 -13.51 -29.45
C GLU A 124 -18.01 -13.09 -28.66
N ASN A 125 -18.99 -12.47 -29.32
CA ASN A 125 -20.23 -12.00 -28.70
C ASN A 125 -19.99 -11.12 -27.45
N SER A 126 -19.05 -10.17 -27.53
CA SER A 126 -18.63 -9.28 -26.43
C SER A 126 -18.04 -10.00 -25.21
N VAL A 127 -17.64 -11.27 -25.35
CA VAL A 127 -16.96 -12.03 -24.30
C VAL A 127 -15.51 -12.26 -24.70
N LYS A 128 -14.59 -11.83 -23.84
CA LYS A 128 -13.16 -12.10 -23.95
C LYS A 128 -12.87 -13.58 -23.77
N ARG A 129 -12.04 -14.14 -24.64
CA ARG A 129 -11.53 -15.53 -24.60
C ARG A 129 -10.04 -15.56 -24.96
N PRO A 130 -9.33 -16.65 -24.61
CA PRO A 130 -8.01 -16.90 -25.16
C PRO A 130 -8.08 -16.98 -26.69
N ALA A 131 -7.10 -16.41 -27.38
CA ALA A 131 -7.04 -16.44 -28.84
C ALA A 131 -6.69 -17.86 -29.33
N VAL A 132 -7.71 -18.64 -29.65
CA VAL A 132 -7.60 -20.04 -30.11
C VAL A 132 -8.26 -20.27 -31.46
N THR A 133 -9.04 -19.30 -31.93
CA THR A 133 -9.71 -19.36 -33.22
C THR A 133 -8.68 -19.30 -34.35
N PRO A 134 -8.69 -20.25 -35.30
CA PRO A 134 -7.87 -20.15 -36.50
C PRO A 134 -8.17 -18.86 -37.26
N ILE A 135 -7.11 -18.19 -37.73
CA ILE A 135 -7.25 -16.93 -38.45
C ILE A 135 -7.25 -17.20 -39.94
N ASP A 136 -8.29 -16.70 -40.62
CA ASP A 136 -8.39 -16.84 -42.06
C ASP A 136 -7.40 -15.88 -42.76
N PRO A 137 -6.64 -16.33 -43.77
CA PRO A 137 -5.93 -15.43 -44.67
C PRO A 137 -6.89 -14.38 -45.24
N GLN A 138 -6.37 -13.19 -45.55
CA GLN A 138 -7.15 -12.03 -46.02
C GLN A 138 -8.07 -11.36 -44.99
N SER A 139 -8.16 -11.86 -43.77
CA SER A 139 -8.89 -11.17 -42.69
C SER A 139 -8.38 -9.73 -42.53
N PRO A 140 -9.28 -8.73 -42.46
CA PRO A 140 -8.87 -7.33 -42.32
C PRO A 140 -8.24 -7.05 -40.96
N VAL A 141 -7.16 -6.27 -40.99
CA VAL A 141 -6.42 -5.81 -39.82
C VAL A 141 -6.69 -4.31 -39.65
N PHE A 142 -6.96 -3.86 -38.43
CA PHE A 142 -7.29 -2.46 -38.14
C PHE A 142 -6.84 -2.03 -36.74
N ARG A 143 -6.94 -0.73 -36.44
CA ARG A 143 -6.63 -0.18 -35.10
C ARG A 143 -7.89 -0.11 -34.25
N PRO A 144 -8.04 -0.95 -33.21
CA PRO A 144 -9.29 -1.01 -32.46
C PRO A 144 -9.58 0.31 -31.73
N LYS A 145 -10.86 0.70 -31.72
CA LYS A 145 -11.38 1.75 -30.82
C LYS A 145 -11.15 1.40 -29.35
N GLU A 146 -11.16 2.42 -28.51
CA GLU A 146 -10.86 2.35 -27.07
C GLU A 146 -11.68 1.28 -26.34
N ASP A 147 -13.00 1.28 -26.53
CA ASP A 147 -13.90 0.33 -25.87
C ASP A 147 -13.58 -1.12 -26.26
N LEU A 148 -13.37 -1.38 -27.55
CA LEU A 148 -13.03 -2.70 -28.08
C LEU A 148 -11.68 -3.19 -27.53
N LEU A 149 -10.70 -2.30 -27.44
CA LEU A 149 -9.38 -2.62 -26.88
C LEU A 149 -9.46 -2.90 -25.38
N GLN A 150 -10.20 -2.10 -24.61
CA GLN A 150 -10.41 -2.33 -23.19
C GLN A 150 -11.11 -3.67 -22.93
N ASP A 151 -12.17 -3.97 -23.69
CA ASP A 151 -12.90 -5.25 -23.60
C ASP A 151 -11.99 -6.44 -23.92
N ALA A 152 -11.18 -6.32 -24.98
CA ALA A 152 -10.28 -7.39 -25.40
C ALA A 152 -9.18 -7.65 -24.37
N LEU A 153 -8.64 -6.59 -23.78
CA LEU A 153 -7.65 -6.70 -22.72
C LEU A 153 -8.28 -7.13 -21.39
N GLY A 154 -9.60 -7.00 -21.23
CA GLY A 154 -10.33 -7.33 -20.00
C GLY A 154 -10.23 -6.23 -18.94
N ILE A 155 -9.97 -5.01 -19.38
CA ILE A 155 -9.84 -3.82 -18.53
C ILE A 155 -11.26 -3.33 -18.19
N PRO A 156 -11.63 -3.19 -16.91
CA PRO A 156 -12.93 -2.65 -16.53
C PRO A 156 -13.15 -1.21 -17.05
N HIS A 157 -14.39 -0.89 -17.42
CA HIS A 157 -14.79 0.48 -17.81
C HIS A 157 -15.03 1.41 -16.61
N GLU A 158 -15.34 0.83 -15.45
CA GLU A 158 -15.58 1.55 -14.21
C GLU A 158 -14.49 1.23 -13.17
N GLY A 159 -14.35 2.11 -12.17
CA GLY A 159 -13.40 1.98 -11.08
C GLY A 159 -12.41 3.13 -11.00
N ILE A 160 -11.28 2.88 -10.35
CA ILE A 160 -10.22 3.87 -10.14
C ILE A 160 -9.34 3.94 -11.38
N LYS A 161 -9.24 5.13 -11.96
CA LYS A 161 -8.39 5.39 -13.14
C LYS A 161 -6.92 5.46 -12.72
N ILE A 162 -6.10 4.56 -13.22
CA ILE A 162 -4.67 4.46 -12.86
C ILE A 162 -3.79 5.12 -13.92
N GLY A 163 -4.16 4.94 -15.20
CA GLY A 163 -3.34 5.32 -16.33
C GLY A 163 -4.08 5.24 -17.65
N LYS A 164 -3.37 5.52 -18.72
CA LYS A 164 -3.76 5.23 -20.10
C LYS A 164 -2.94 4.06 -20.63
N ILE A 165 -3.51 3.31 -21.57
CA ILE A 165 -2.78 2.27 -22.30
C ILE A 165 -1.66 2.95 -23.09
N PHE A 166 -0.47 2.35 -23.03
CA PHE A 166 0.69 2.78 -23.81
C PHE A 166 0.88 1.77 -24.95
N SER A 167 0.77 2.24 -26.18
CA SER A 167 0.74 1.43 -27.40
C SER A 167 1.62 2.07 -28.47
N GLY A 168 2.54 1.31 -29.06
CA GLY A 168 3.39 1.79 -30.15
C GLY A 168 4.26 3.00 -29.80
N GLY A 169 4.68 3.15 -28.54
CA GLY A 169 5.52 4.26 -28.08
C GLY A 169 4.77 5.54 -27.70
N LYS A 170 3.43 5.51 -27.63
CA LYS A 170 2.60 6.66 -27.24
C LYS A 170 1.44 6.25 -26.31
N GLU A 171 0.93 7.22 -25.58
CA GLU A 171 -0.34 7.10 -24.88
C GLU A 171 -1.48 7.08 -25.89
N ILE A 172 -2.44 6.18 -25.72
CA ILE A 172 -3.71 6.16 -26.46
C ILE A 172 -4.85 6.52 -25.51
N ASP A 173 -5.99 7.00 -26.03
CA ASP A 173 -7.09 7.51 -25.18
C ASP A 173 -7.96 6.40 -24.56
N ALA A 174 -7.39 5.23 -24.31
CA ALA A 174 -8.01 4.13 -23.58
C ALA A 174 -7.49 4.10 -22.14
N TYR A 175 -8.39 4.13 -21.16
CA TYR A 175 -8.02 4.16 -19.74
C TYR A 175 -7.81 2.76 -19.17
N VAL A 176 -6.90 2.66 -18.20
CA VAL A 176 -6.75 1.48 -17.36
C VAL A 176 -7.34 1.74 -15.99
N ASN A 177 -8.42 1.01 -15.69
CA ASN A 177 -9.16 1.14 -14.45
C ASN A 177 -8.99 -0.10 -13.57
N LEU A 178 -9.05 0.12 -12.25
CA LEU A 178 -9.15 -0.93 -11.26
C LEU A 178 -10.52 -0.86 -10.60
N ASP A 179 -11.32 -1.91 -10.84
CA ASP A 179 -12.62 -2.07 -10.20
C ASP A 179 -12.49 -2.51 -8.74
N GLU A 180 -13.62 -2.57 -8.04
CA GLU A 180 -13.64 -2.95 -6.63
C GLU A 180 -13.04 -4.35 -6.39
N GLU A 181 -13.28 -5.30 -7.30
CA GLU A 181 -12.73 -6.65 -7.22
C GLU A 181 -11.20 -6.64 -7.30
N SER A 182 -10.62 -5.91 -8.27
CA SER A 182 -9.17 -5.75 -8.39
C SER A 182 -8.56 -5.07 -7.15
N LEU A 183 -9.26 -4.07 -6.59
CA LEU A 183 -8.80 -3.29 -5.45
C LEU A 183 -8.75 -4.12 -4.15
N VAL A 184 -9.80 -4.88 -3.85
CA VAL A 184 -9.82 -5.68 -2.61
C VAL A 184 -8.80 -6.81 -2.60
N HIS A 185 -8.27 -7.20 -3.77
CA HIS A 185 -7.21 -8.20 -3.89
C HIS A 185 -5.79 -7.62 -3.82
N HIS A 186 -5.68 -6.37 -3.38
CA HIS A 186 -4.43 -5.65 -3.08
C HIS A 186 -3.52 -5.42 -4.28
N ILE A 187 -2.74 -4.35 -4.16
CA ILE A 187 -1.88 -3.84 -5.22
C ILE A 187 -0.47 -3.73 -4.68
N LEU A 188 0.49 -4.22 -5.44
CA LEU A 188 1.91 -4.02 -5.20
C LEU A 188 2.48 -3.14 -6.31
N VAL A 189 3.07 -2.02 -5.94
CA VAL A 189 3.74 -1.07 -6.84
C VAL A 189 5.24 -1.18 -6.64
N ILE A 190 5.97 -1.53 -7.70
CA ILE A 190 7.43 -1.72 -7.66
C ILE A 190 8.09 -0.79 -8.66
N GLY A 191 9.17 -0.14 -8.25
CA GLY A 191 9.93 0.76 -9.13
C GLY A 191 11.07 1.48 -8.42
N THR A 192 12.13 1.79 -9.15
CA THR A 192 13.30 2.54 -8.65
C THR A 192 12.92 3.97 -8.23
N THR A 193 13.86 4.69 -7.62
CA THR A 193 13.67 6.12 -7.32
C THR A 193 13.35 6.90 -8.60
N GLY A 194 12.39 7.81 -8.52
CA GLY A 194 11.92 8.60 -9.65
C GLY A 194 11.15 7.83 -10.72
N SER A 195 10.76 6.56 -10.50
CA SER A 195 9.99 5.79 -11.47
C SER A 195 8.52 6.23 -11.59
N GLY A 196 8.00 6.98 -10.61
CA GLY A 196 6.61 7.46 -10.59
C GLY A 196 5.69 6.78 -9.55
N LYS A 197 6.21 6.01 -8.59
CA LYS A 197 5.41 5.35 -7.53
C LYS A 197 4.54 6.34 -6.74
N THR A 198 5.17 7.36 -6.15
CA THR A 198 4.48 8.39 -5.36
C THR A 198 3.50 9.20 -6.22
N THR A 199 3.83 9.46 -7.50
CA THR A 199 2.90 10.09 -8.45
C THR A 199 1.65 9.24 -8.68
N LEU A 200 1.81 7.92 -8.86
CA LEU A 200 0.68 7.01 -8.98
C LEU A 200 -0.18 7.01 -7.71
N LEU A 201 0.43 6.95 -6.53
CA LEU A 201 -0.28 7.02 -5.25
C LEU A 201 -1.05 8.34 -5.11
N LYS A 202 -0.45 9.48 -5.49
CA LYS A 202 -1.12 10.80 -5.53
C LYS A 202 -2.32 10.80 -6.49
N THR A 203 -2.19 10.19 -7.67
CA THR A 203 -3.30 10.04 -8.64
C THR A 203 -4.46 9.21 -8.09
N ILE A 204 -4.16 8.14 -7.35
CA ILE A 204 -5.19 7.34 -6.66
C ILE A 204 -5.84 8.18 -5.55
N LEU A 205 -5.03 8.85 -4.73
CA LEU A 205 -5.51 9.69 -3.63
C LEU A 205 -6.38 10.86 -4.10
N SER A 206 -6.14 11.41 -5.29
CA SER A 206 -6.96 12.49 -5.88
C SER A 206 -8.40 12.06 -6.22
N GLN A 207 -8.68 10.76 -6.34
CA GLN A 207 -10.01 10.27 -6.71
C GLN A 207 -10.97 10.26 -5.52
N ASN A 208 -12.28 10.17 -5.79
CA ASN A 208 -13.31 10.20 -4.76
C ASN A 208 -13.46 8.82 -4.08
N LEU A 209 -12.68 8.60 -3.03
CA LEU A 209 -12.62 7.34 -2.29
C LEU A 209 -12.32 7.55 -0.81
N ASN A 210 -12.52 6.50 0.00
CA ASN A 210 -12.00 6.50 1.36
C ASN A 210 -10.55 6.02 1.35
N ALA A 211 -9.64 6.80 1.92
CA ALA A 211 -8.20 6.55 1.90
C ALA A 211 -7.58 6.73 3.30
N LEU A 212 -6.65 5.84 3.63
CA LEU A 212 -5.71 5.97 4.72
C LEU A 212 -4.30 5.79 4.15
N PHE A 213 -3.54 6.88 4.02
CA PHE A 213 -2.22 6.88 3.40
C PHE A 213 -1.15 7.09 4.45
N PHE A 214 -0.16 6.20 4.50
CA PHE A 214 1.03 6.37 5.33
C PHE A 214 2.07 7.15 4.54
N ASP A 215 2.36 8.35 5.01
CA ASP A 215 3.21 9.34 4.35
C ASP A 215 4.54 9.45 5.07
N ARG A 216 5.60 9.03 4.39
CA ARG A 216 6.96 9.08 4.94
C ARG A 216 7.57 10.48 4.91
N GLN A 217 7.18 11.33 3.96
CA GLN A 217 7.88 12.60 3.66
C GLN A 217 6.96 13.84 3.75
N GLY A 218 5.69 13.67 4.08
CA GLY A 218 4.68 14.73 4.09
C GLY A 218 4.22 15.13 2.67
N ASP A 219 4.45 14.26 1.69
CA ASP A 219 4.23 14.50 0.27
C ASP A 219 2.74 14.47 -0.10
N PHE A 220 1.97 13.57 0.53
CA PHE A 220 0.54 13.44 0.36
C PHE A 220 -0.23 14.55 1.09
N VAL A 221 0.28 15.01 2.24
CA VAL A 221 -0.28 16.19 2.94
C VAL A 221 -0.20 17.42 2.04
N ARG A 222 0.99 17.73 1.50
CA ARG A 222 1.18 18.87 0.57
C ARG A 222 0.32 18.75 -0.68
N HIS A 223 0.22 17.54 -1.23
CA HIS A 223 -0.62 17.26 -2.38
C HIS A 223 -2.08 17.60 -2.12
N LEU A 224 -2.67 17.13 -1.01
CA LEU A 224 -4.06 17.44 -0.67
C LEU A 224 -4.27 18.93 -0.37
N ILE A 225 -3.31 19.60 0.29
CA ILE A 225 -3.39 21.05 0.54
C ILE A 225 -3.47 21.83 -0.78
N SER A 226 -2.59 21.50 -1.74
CA SER A 226 -2.56 22.17 -3.05
C SER A 226 -3.85 22.02 -3.85
N ARG A 227 -4.67 21.02 -3.52
CA ARG A 227 -5.95 20.74 -4.18
C ARG A 227 -7.15 21.42 -3.51
N GLY A 228 -6.97 22.07 -2.37
CA GLY A 228 -8.09 22.69 -1.65
C GLY A 228 -9.06 21.67 -1.05
N GLU A 229 -8.56 20.51 -0.61
CA GLU A 229 -9.42 19.44 -0.09
C GLU A 229 -9.63 19.55 1.43
N GLU A 230 -10.74 19.00 1.92
CA GLU A 230 -10.99 18.78 3.35
C GLU A 230 -10.59 17.35 3.73
N PHE A 231 -9.61 17.19 4.62
CA PHE A 231 -9.05 15.89 4.96
C PHE A 231 -8.51 15.82 6.40
N SER A 232 -8.24 14.60 6.88
CA SER A 232 -7.65 14.38 8.20
C SER A 232 -6.16 14.09 8.10
N VAL A 233 -5.39 14.61 9.06
CA VAL A 233 -3.97 14.25 9.24
C VAL A 233 -3.77 13.68 10.63
N VAL A 234 -3.37 12.41 10.70
CA VAL A 234 -2.82 11.84 11.94
C VAL A 234 -1.35 12.23 11.98
N MET A 235 -0.97 12.97 13.02
CA MET A 235 0.38 13.47 13.24
C MET A 235 0.97 12.76 14.46
N PRO A 236 1.63 11.59 14.27
CA PRO A 236 2.40 10.98 15.33
C PRO A 236 3.38 11.97 15.93
N SER A 237 3.24 12.20 17.23
CA SER A 237 3.99 13.18 18.00
C SER A 237 4.92 12.46 18.96
N VAL A 238 6.09 13.06 19.20
CA VAL A 238 7.07 12.55 20.16
C VAL A 238 7.24 13.51 21.34
N VAL A 239 7.65 12.99 22.49
CA VAL A 239 7.87 13.77 23.73
C VAL A 239 8.79 14.97 23.47
N MET A 240 9.82 14.84 22.64
CA MET A 240 10.77 15.91 22.32
C MET A 240 10.12 17.16 21.70
N MET A 241 8.98 17.04 21.03
CA MET A 241 8.29 18.16 20.39
C MET A 241 7.68 19.14 21.38
N ILE A 242 7.49 18.72 22.64
CA ILE A 242 6.75 19.48 23.67
C ILE A 242 7.48 19.53 25.02
N ASN A 243 8.77 19.17 25.06
CA ASN A 243 9.54 19.03 26.32
C ASN A 243 9.50 20.29 27.20
N ASP A 244 9.57 21.48 26.60
CA ASP A 244 9.60 22.76 27.30
C ASP A 244 8.24 23.47 27.32
N VAL A 245 7.16 22.74 27.01
CA VAL A 245 5.81 23.31 26.82
C VAL A 245 4.90 22.85 27.96
N PRO A 246 4.22 23.77 28.67
CA PRO A 246 3.25 23.38 29.69
C PRO A 246 2.14 22.49 29.11
N SER A 247 1.72 21.44 29.84
CA SER A 247 0.72 20.47 29.35
C SER A 247 -0.57 21.11 28.84
N SER A 248 -0.98 22.26 29.42
CA SER A 248 -2.17 23.01 29.00
C SER A 248 -2.06 23.68 27.63
N ARG A 249 -0.84 23.81 27.09
CA ARG A 249 -0.55 24.41 25.77
C ARG A 249 -0.02 23.39 24.76
N ALA A 250 0.25 22.15 25.18
CA ALA A 250 0.89 21.14 24.34
C ALA A 250 0.13 20.86 23.02
N SER A 251 -1.20 20.74 23.04
CA SER A 251 -1.98 20.55 21.81
C SER A 251 -1.83 21.74 20.84
N LEU A 252 -1.87 22.96 21.37
CA LEU A 252 -1.77 24.18 20.57
C LEU A 252 -0.37 24.31 19.94
N GLU A 253 0.66 23.94 20.69
CA GLU A 253 2.03 23.89 20.21
C GLU A 253 2.21 22.88 19.06
N LEU A 254 1.71 21.65 19.23
CA LEU A 254 1.75 20.63 18.17
C LEU A 254 1.05 21.12 16.89
N GLY A 255 -0.11 21.76 17.05
CA GLY A 255 -0.83 22.39 15.93
C GLY A 255 -0.07 23.57 15.31
N THR A 256 0.66 24.35 16.10
CA THR A 256 1.50 25.47 15.63
C THR A 256 2.67 24.96 14.80
N GLN A 257 3.40 23.95 15.28
CA GLN A 257 4.48 23.32 14.52
C GLN A 257 3.99 22.75 13.19
N PHE A 258 2.81 22.11 13.19
CA PHE A 258 2.20 21.62 11.95
C PHE A 258 1.87 22.76 10.98
N ALA A 259 1.25 23.83 11.50
CA ALA A 259 0.89 25.00 10.70
C ALA A 259 2.12 25.68 10.07
N GLU A 260 3.22 25.80 10.80
CA GLU A 260 4.48 26.33 10.28
C GLU A 260 5.07 25.46 9.16
N ARG A 261 5.03 24.12 9.30
CA ARG A 261 5.56 23.18 8.30
C ARG A 261 4.79 23.24 6.98
N TYR A 262 3.46 23.32 7.05
CA TYR A 262 2.59 23.20 5.88
C TYR A 262 2.00 24.53 5.41
N GLY A 263 2.34 25.65 6.05
CA GLY A 263 1.87 26.98 5.67
C GLY A 263 0.40 27.22 5.99
N CYS A 264 -0.08 26.69 7.12
CA CYS A 264 -1.44 26.89 7.61
C CYS A 264 -1.53 28.06 8.58
N THR A 265 -2.76 28.50 8.86
CA THR A 265 -3.04 29.45 9.92
C THR A 265 -2.68 28.85 11.28
N THR A 266 -1.95 29.60 12.12
CA THR A 266 -1.62 29.19 13.48
C THR A 266 -2.90 28.98 14.30
N PRO A 267 -3.09 27.82 14.94
CA PRO A 267 -4.31 27.56 15.69
C PRO A 267 -4.40 28.43 16.95
N VAL A 268 -5.62 28.69 17.38
CA VAL A 268 -5.98 29.24 18.68
C VAL A 268 -6.80 28.23 19.49
N SER A 269 -7.00 28.46 20.79
CA SER A 269 -7.71 27.50 21.65
C SER A 269 -9.13 27.15 21.17
N GLY A 270 -9.79 28.01 20.39
CA GLY A 270 -11.11 27.76 19.79
C GLY A 270 -11.11 26.78 18.62
N ASP A 271 -9.94 26.46 18.06
CA ASP A 271 -9.79 25.53 16.95
C ASP A 271 -9.66 24.07 17.41
N ILE A 272 -9.38 23.87 18.70
CA ILE A 272 -9.35 22.55 19.31
C ILE A 272 -10.79 22.10 19.55
N ARG A 273 -11.20 20.99 18.92
CA ARG A 273 -12.55 20.44 18.99
C ARG A 273 -12.49 18.95 19.28
N ASP A 274 -13.07 18.52 20.40
CA ASP A 274 -13.06 17.12 20.86
C ASP A 274 -11.65 16.49 20.85
N ASN A 275 -11.28 15.84 19.74
CA ASN A 275 -10.05 15.07 19.52
C ASN A 275 -9.28 15.53 18.26
N GLU A 276 -9.49 16.76 17.79
CA GLU A 276 -8.80 17.33 16.63
C GLU A 276 -8.50 18.82 16.80
N ILE A 277 -7.60 19.32 15.97
CA ILE A 277 -7.30 20.74 15.78
C ILE A 277 -7.69 21.09 14.35
N LEU A 278 -8.61 22.04 14.18
CA LEU A 278 -9.02 22.49 12.87
C LEU A 278 -8.03 23.54 12.35
N LEU A 279 -7.43 23.29 11.19
CA LEU A 279 -6.46 24.20 10.58
C LEU A 279 -6.91 24.59 9.17
N GLU A 280 -6.83 25.88 8.86
CA GLU A 280 -7.03 26.40 7.51
C GLU A 280 -5.67 26.51 6.81
N CYS A 281 -5.49 25.81 5.69
CA CYS A 281 -4.24 25.77 4.92
C CYS A 281 -4.53 26.16 3.46
N ASP A 282 -4.24 27.40 3.07
CA ASP A 282 -4.64 27.98 1.78
C ASP A 282 -6.15 27.83 1.52
N LYS A 283 -6.57 26.93 0.62
CA LYS A 283 -7.98 26.62 0.33
C LYS A 283 -8.50 25.34 0.99
N SER A 284 -7.65 24.68 1.78
CA SER A 284 -7.93 23.39 2.40
C SER A 284 -8.29 23.53 3.87
N ILE A 285 -9.11 22.60 4.35
CA ILE A 285 -9.43 22.46 5.77
C ILE A 285 -8.80 21.16 6.25
N VAL A 286 -7.85 21.27 7.18
CA VAL A 286 -7.12 20.13 7.73
C VAL A 286 -7.64 19.84 9.13
N HIS A 287 -8.15 18.62 9.31
CA HIS A 287 -8.50 18.06 10.61
C HIS A 287 -7.25 17.38 11.18
N LEU A 288 -6.47 18.09 11.99
CA LEU A 288 -5.23 17.58 12.55
C LEU A 288 -5.49 16.78 13.83
N ILE A 289 -4.92 15.58 13.91
CA ILE A 289 -4.96 14.71 15.09
C ILE A 289 -3.52 14.46 15.53
N PRO A 290 -2.95 15.31 16.42
CA PRO A 290 -1.71 14.96 17.10
C PRO A 290 -1.92 13.66 17.86
N TYR A 291 -1.09 12.65 17.60
CA TYR A 291 -1.32 11.27 18.03
C TYR A 291 -0.10 10.74 18.77
N SER A 292 -0.32 10.00 19.85
CA SER A 292 0.71 9.16 20.46
C SER A 292 0.09 7.83 20.90
N ILE A 293 0.93 6.81 21.08
CA ILE A 293 0.46 5.52 21.52
C ILE A 293 0.13 5.60 23.01
N ASN A 294 -1.10 5.25 23.38
CA ASN A 294 -1.47 5.11 24.78
C ASN A 294 -0.86 3.81 25.32
N PHE A 295 0.20 3.93 26.14
CA PHE A 295 0.94 2.79 26.66
C PHE A 295 0.04 1.80 27.38
N THR A 296 -0.93 2.29 28.15
CA THR A 296 -1.86 1.46 28.94
C THR A 296 -2.79 0.62 28.07
N LYS A 297 -3.17 1.13 26.90
CA LYS A 297 -3.97 0.35 25.94
C LYS A 297 -3.12 -0.78 25.34
N VAL A 298 -1.82 -0.56 25.13
CA VAL A 298 -0.95 -1.50 24.43
C VAL A 298 -0.09 -2.39 25.32
N ILE A 299 0.01 -2.10 26.62
CA ILE A 299 0.98 -2.71 27.53
C ILE A 299 0.89 -4.25 27.52
N ASP A 300 -0.31 -4.83 27.41
CA ASP A 300 -0.48 -6.29 27.38
C ASP A 300 0.04 -6.94 26.10
N TYR A 301 -0.04 -6.24 24.98
CA TYR A 301 0.33 -6.74 23.66
C TYR A 301 1.51 -5.99 23.03
N MET A 302 2.28 -5.25 23.82
CA MET A 302 3.48 -4.54 23.37
C MET A 302 4.49 -5.50 22.69
N HIS A 303 4.59 -6.72 23.20
CA HIS A 303 5.37 -7.83 22.59
C HIS A 303 4.94 -8.21 21.17
N LYS A 304 3.77 -7.74 20.70
CA LYS A 304 3.26 -7.89 19.33
C LYS A 304 3.39 -6.61 18.50
N LEU A 305 3.74 -5.49 19.11
CA LEU A 305 4.00 -4.22 18.42
C LEU A 305 5.49 -4.06 18.12
N THR A 306 6.35 -4.72 18.89
CA THR A 306 7.80 -4.64 18.72
C THR A 306 8.32 -5.96 18.11
N PRO A 307 8.73 -5.98 16.83
CA PRO A 307 9.31 -7.19 16.25
C PRO A 307 10.66 -7.56 16.90
N TYR A 308 11.28 -6.65 17.67
CA TYR A 308 12.64 -6.77 18.21
C TYR A 308 12.74 -7.29 19.65
N MET A 309 11.63 -7.67 20.29
CA MET A 309 11.72 -8.42 21.54
C MET A 309 12.29 -9.81 21.30
N SER A 310 13.18 -10.30 22.17
CA SER A 310 13.68 -11.68 22.06
C SER A 310 12.54 -12.69 22.21
N PRO A 311 12.68 -13.92 21.67
CA PRO A 311 11.67 -14.96 21.81
C PRO A 311 11.17 -15.21 23.23
N MET A 312 12.10 -15.41 24.15
CA MET A 312 11.76 -15.64 25.56
C MET A 312 11.10 -14.41 26.18
N ALA A 313 11.54 -13.20 25.83
CA ALA A 313 10.91 -11.97 26.30
C ALA A 313 9.42 -11.90 25.89
N ARG A 314 9.10 -12.28 24.65
CA ARG A 314 7.71 -12.30 24.15
C ARG A 314 6.84 -13.31 24.87
N VAL A 315 7.36 -14.52 25.11
CA VAL A 315 6.63 -15.59 25.81
C VAL A 315 6.29 -15.17 27.25
N PHE A 316 7.24 -14.55 27.96
CA PHE A 316 7.02 -14.15 29.35
C PHE A 316 6.28 -12.83 29.51
N TRP A 317 6.27 -11.95 28.51
CA TRP A 317 5.66 -10.62 28.61
C TRP A 317 4.21 -10.64 29.10
N PRO A 318 3.27 -11.46 28.57
CA PRO A 318 1.91 -11.52 29.07
C PRO A 318 1.83 -11.94 30.55
N VAL A 319 2.69 -12.87 30.98
CA VAL A 319 2.73 -13.36 32.36
C VAL A 319 3.26 -12.28 33.31
N ILE A 320 4.33 -11.59 32.90
CA ILE A 320 4.90 -10.47 33.65
C ILE A 320 3.85 -9.37 33.81
N MET A 321 3.18 -8.97 32.73
CA MET A 321 2.16 -7.92 32.76
C MET A 321 0.94 -8.30 33.61
N ASN A 322 0.49 -9.56 33.56
CA ASN A 322 -0.58 -10.04 34.42
C ASN A 322 -0.22 -9.94 35.91
N ASN A 323 1.00 -10.37 36.29
CA ASN A 323 1.47 -10.26 37.67
C ASN A 323 1.69 -8.79 38.07
N PHE A 324 2.15 -7.95 37.14
CA PHE A 324 2.34 -6.52 37.36
C PHE A 324 1.02 -5.83 37.66
N LYS A 325 -0.01 -6.08 36.84
CA LYS A 325 -1.37 -5.56 37.06
C LYS A 325 -1.94 -6.00 38.40
N LYS A 326 -1.79 -7.27 38.79
CA LYS A 326 -2.19 -7.75 40.13
C LYS A 326 -1.45 -7.03 41.26
N GLY A 327 -0.15 -6.77 41.07
CA GLY A 327 0.64 -5.98 42.01
C GLY A 327 0.13 -4.54 42.14
N ILE A 328 -0.17 -3.87 41.01
CA ILE A 328 -0.77 -2.53 40.99
C ILE A 328 -2.14 -2.52 41.66
N ASP A 329 -3.00 -3.50 41.37
CA ASP A 329 -4.32 -3.66 41.98
C ASP A 329 -4.22 -3.72 43.50
N LYS A 330 -3.25 -4.49 44.02
CA LYS A 330 -3.02 -4.62 45.46
C LYS A 330 -2.40 -3.36 46.09
N ILE A 331 -1.51 -2.68 45.36
CA ILE A 331 -0.98 -1.38 45.78
C ILE A 331 -2.13 -0.37 45.90
N ALA A 332 -3.01 -0.30 44.90
CA ALA A 332 -4.18 0.57 44.89
C ALA A 332 -5.13 0.25 46.06
N GLU A 333 -5.38 -1.03 46.34
CA GLU A 333 -6.19 -1.45 47.50
C GLU A 333 -5.59 -1.01 48.84
N ASN A 334 -4.27 -1.18 49.01
CA ASN A 334 -3.58 -0.80 50.24
C ASN A 334 -3.56 0.73 50.45
N ILE A 335 -3.39 1.51 49.36
CA ILE A 335 -3.49 2.97 49.38
C ILE A 335 -4.93 3.40 49.69
N ALA A 336 -5.91 2.81 49.00
CA ALA A 336 -7.34 3.08 49.19
C ALA A 336 -7.76 2.88 50.65
N HIS A 337 -7.38 1.75 51.25
CA HIS A 337 -7.66 1.46 52.65
C HIS A 337 -6.92 2.41 53.60
N GLY A 338 -5.63 2.70 53.35
CA GLY A 338 -4.84 3.58 54.21
C GLY A 338 -5.25 5.05 54.16
N LEU A 339 -5.71 5.52 52.99
CA LEU A 339 -6.06 6.93 52.76
C LEU A 339 -7.57 7.19 52.72
N LEU A 340 -8.42 6.15 52.82
CA LEU A 340 -9.87 6.23 52.68
C LEU A 340 -10.30 6.83 51.33
N LEU A 341 -9.67 6.34 50.25
CA LEU A 341 -9.94 6.76 48.88
C LEU A 341 -10.57 5.62 48.08
N PRO A 342 -11.35 5.91 47.03
CA PRO A 342 -11.86 4.88 46.12
C PRO A 342 -10.71 4.16 45.42
N LYS A 343 -10.67 2.83 45.51
CA LYS A 343 -9.64 1.98 44.88
C LYS A 343 -9.61 2.19 43.37
N GLU A 344 -10.78 2.18 42.74
CA GLU A 344 -10.94 2.27 41.28
C GLU A 344 -10.38 3.59 40.75
N ARG A 345 -10.53 4.67 41.53
CA ARG A 345 -9.97 5.97 41.19
C ARG A 345 -8.44 5.94 41.23
N ILE A 346 -7.85 5.39 42.30
CA ILE A 346 -6.39 5.28 42.42
C ILE A 346 -5.85 4.43 41.26
N GLU A 347 -6.38 3.22 41.11
CA GLU A 347 -5.94 2.29 40.07
C GLU A 347 -6.01 2.92 38.66
N SER A 348 -7.13 3.58 38.33
CA SER A 348 -7.29 4.28 37.05
C SER A 348 -6.23 5.36 36.83
N GLU A 349 -5.93 6.17 37.85
CA GLU A 349 -4.91 7.21 37.74
C GLU A 349 -3.49 6.64 37.62
N ILE A 350 -3.18 5.53 38.30
CA ILE A 350 -1.91 4.82 38.12
C ILE A 350 -1.75 4.41 36.66
N PHE A 351 -2.75 3.70 36.14
CA PHE A 351 -2.72 3.23 34.76
C PHE A 351 -2.67 4.38 33.76
N LYS A 352 -3.34 5.51 33.98
CA LYS A 352 -3.25 6.66 33.06
C LYS A 352 -1.83 7.24 32.95
N LEU A 353 -1.06 7.19 34.03
CA LEU A 353 0.28 7.76 34.11
C LEU A 353 1.41 6.77 33.79
N LEU A 354 1.09 5.50 33.54
CA LEU A 354 2.11 4.52 33.14
C LEU A 354 2.71 4.88 31.78
N THR A 355 4.03 4.83 31.73
CA THR A 355 4.85 4.96 30.52
C THR A 355 5.88 3.82 30.46
N PRO A 356 6.55 3.59 29.33
CA PRO A 356 7.70 2.69 29.28
C PRO A 356 8.79 3.05 30.31
N SER A 357 9.10 4.35 30.50
CA SER A 357 10.04 4.83 31.53
C SER A 357 9.61 4.43 32.95
N SER A 358 8.29 4.38 33.21
CA SER A 358 7.73 3.99 34.51
C SER A 358 8.07 2.54 34.88
N LEU A 359 8.34 1.68 33.89
CA LEU A 359 8.78 0.30 34.14
C LEU A 359 10.30 0.20 34.39
N LEU A 360 11.08 1.24 34.08
CA LEU A 360 12.54 1.19 34.08
C LEU A 360 13.15 1.91 35.29
N ASN A 361 12.81 3.19 35.44
CA ASN A 361 13.49 4.12 36.34
C ASN A 361 12.61 5.27 36.85
N GLU A 362 11.48 5.58 36.21
CA GLU A 362 10.57 6.63 36.67
C GLU A 362 9.49 6.04 37.59
N ASP A 363 9.11 6.81 38.61
CA ASP A 363 8.03 6.45 39.52
C ASP A 363 6.75 7.22 39.13
N VAL A 364 5.60 6.56 39.23
CA VAL A 364 4.31 7.20 38.99
C VAL A 364 3.94 8.08 40.18
N ARG A 365 3.62 9.36 39.92
CA ARG A 365 3.27 10.35 40.96
C ARG A 365 1.82 10.80 40.82
N LEU A 366 1.01 10.54 41.83
CA LEU A 366 -0.38 10.99 41.94
C LEU A 366 -0.43 12.23 42.84
N GLN A 367 -1.03 13.32 42.35
CA GLN A 367 -1.35 14.47 43.21
C GLN A 367 -2.49 14.12 44.16
N PHE A 368 -2.28 14.36 45.45
CA PHE A 368 -3.29 14.09 46.47
C PHE A 368 -3.05 14.97 47.70
N GLN A 369 -4.08 15.70 48.15
CA GLN A 369 -3.98 16.53 49.35
C GLN A 369 -4.67 15.86 50.53
N LYS A 370 -3.90 15.53 51.58
CA LYS A 370 -4.43 15.11 52.88
C LYS A 370 -3.44 15.43 53.98
N ASN A 371 -3.92 16.06 55.05
CA ASN A 371 -3.12 16.28 56.25
C ASN A 371 -2.95 14.95 57.01
N GLY A 372 -1.73 14.41 57.08
CA GLY A 372 -1.36 13.44 58.09
C GLY A 372 -0.49 12.27 57.62
N ASN A 373 0.67 12.16 58.28
CA ASN A 373 1.65 11.06 58.34
C ASN A 373 2.19 10.55 56.99
N SER A 374 3.47 10.82 56.75
CA SER A 374 4.23 10.16 55.70
C SER A 374 4.39 8.66 56.00
N LYS A 375 4.18 7.83 54.98
CA LYS A 375 4.43 6.40 55.05
C LYS A 375 5.25 6.00 53.84
N SER A 376 6.33 5.28 54.09
CA SER A 376 7.19 4.72 53.04
C SER A 376 7.13 3.20 53.13
N LEU A 377 6.63 2.57 52.07
CA LEU A 377 6.63 1.13 51.86
C LEU A 377 7.49 0.82 50.62
N ILE A 378 7.77 -0.46 50.40
CA ILE A 378 8.65 -0.91 49.31
C ILE A 378 8.17 -0.42 47.93
N TYR A 379 6.86 -0.51 47.68
CA TYR A 379 6.27 -0.25 46.36
C TYR A 379 5.53 1.07 46.24
N TYR A 380 5.28 1.76 47.35
CA TYR A 380 4.69 3.09 47.30
C TYR A 380 5.07 3.89 48.55
N SER A 381 5.09 5.19 48.40
CA SER A 381 5.19 6.13 49.50
C SER A 381 4.18 7.25 49.30
N TYR A 382 3.76 7.89 50.37
CA TYR A 382 2.94 9.09 50.27
C TYR A 382 3.32 10.11 51.33
N ASN A 383 3.13 11.38 50.99
CA ASN A 383 3.20 12.52 51.89
C ASN A 383 1.89 13.32 51.77
N ASP A 384 1.88 14.55 52.29
CA ASP A 384 0.66 15.37 52.33
C ASP A 384 0.19 15.84 50.94
N ASP A 385 1.07 15.80 49.92
CA ASP A 385 0.84 16.38 48.58
C ASP A 385 0.80 15.34 47.44
N TYR A 386 1.50 14.20 47.61
CA TYR A 386 1.70 13.22 46.56
C TYR A 386 1.73 11.78 47.07
N ILE A 387 1.29 10.88 46.21
CA ILE A 387 1.52 9.43 46.31
C ILE A 387 2.50 9.04 45.21
N VAL A 388 3.63 8.45 45.59
CA VAL A 388 4.65 7.95 44.67
C VAL A 388 4.59 6.44 44.63
N ILE A 389 4.49 5.85 43.44
CA ILE A 389 4.40 4.41 43.24
C ILE A 389 5.65 3.95 42.50
N HIS A 390 6.39 3.03 43.13
CA HIS A 390 7.63 2.47 42.63
C HIS A 390 7.37 1.32 41.66
N THR A 391 6.80 1.66 40.50
CA THR A 391 6.44 0.73 39.43
C THR A 391 7.65 -0.03 38.87
N SER A 392 8.78 0.65 38.73
CA SER A 392 10.04 0.04 38.29
C SER A 392 10.50 -1.09 39.22
N LYS A 393 10.42 -0.88 40.55
CA LYS A 393 10.73 -1.91 41.55
C LYS A 393 9.79 -3.10 41.48
N LEU A 394 8.49 -2.84 41.37
CA LEU A 394 7.49 -3.91 41.23
C LEU A 394 7.78 -4.76 39.98
N PHE A 395 8.01 -4.11 38.84
CA PHE A 395 8.31 -4.77 37.57
C PHE A 395 9.56 -5.66 37.67
N ARG A 396 10.65 -5.15 38.25
CA ARG A 396 11.91 -5.91 38.45
C ARG A 396 11.76 -7.06 39.43
N HIS A 397 11.04 -6.88 40.54
CA HIS A 397 10.77 -7.96 41.49
C HIS A 397 9.93 -9.09 40.88
N ILE A 398 8.96 -8.76 40.02
CA ILE A 398 8.15 -9.77 39.31
C ILE A 398 9.02 -10.62 38.39
N MET A 399 10.01 -10.02 37.73
CA MET A 399 10.98 -10.76 36.90
C MET A 399 11.97 -11.59 37.72
N GLY A 400 12.12 -11.30 39.01
CA GLY A 400 13.03 -11.99 39.92
C GLY A 400 14.46 -11.44 39.93
N GLU A 401 14.64 -10.13 39.67
CA GLU A 401 15.98 -9.51 39.61
C GLU A 401 16.66 -9.40 40.99
N ASP A 402 15.88 -9.31 42.09
CA ASP A 402 16.38 -9.25 43.48
C ASP A 402 16.17 -10.59 44.21
N LYS A 403 17.16 -11.04 44.99
CA LYS A 403 17.05 -12.21 45.89
C LYS A 403 15.91 -12.09 46.91
N ASN A 404 15.55 -10.86 47.28
CA ASN A 404 14.46 -10.56 48.21
C ASN A 404 13.10 -10.40 47.52
N SER A 405 13.02 -10.51 46.20
CA SER A 405 11.78 -10.32 45.42
C SER A 405 10.63 -11.16 45.96
N GLU A 406 10.90 -12.43 46.31
CA GLU A 406 9.89 -13.33 46.86
C GLU A 406 9.30 -12.82 48.17
N THR A 407 10.15 -12.41 49.11
CA THR A 407 9.73 -11.85 50.40
C THR A 407 8.88 -10.60 50.19
N TYR A 408 9.34 -9.68 49.35
CA TYR A 408 8.65 -8.41 49.12
C TYR A 408 7.33 -8.57 48.37
N LEU A 409 7.26 -9.47 47.38
CA LEU A 409 6.01 -9.76 46.67
C LEU A 409 5.00 -10.45 47.60
N LYS A 410 5.43 -11.41 48.42
CA LYS A 410 4.55 -12.07 49.42
C LYS A 410 4.03 -11.12 50.50
N GLN A 411 4.80 -10.09 50.85
CA GLN A 411 4.34 -9.02 51.73
C GLN A 411 3.25 -8.15 51.07
N LEU A 412 3.31 -7.97 49.75
CA LEU A 412 2.29 -7.25 49.00
C LEU A 412 1.03 -8.11 48.84
N ASP A 413 1.17 -9.33 48.31
CA ASP A 413 0.12 -10.33 48.18
C ASP A 413 0.72 -11.74 48.31
N LYS A 414 0.12 -12.58 49.17
CA LYS A 414 0.54 -13.98 49.38
C LYS A 414 0.50 -14.82 48.10
N ASN A 415 -0.31 -14.41 47.12
CA ASN A 415 -0.46 -15.09 45.83
C ASN A 415 0.52 -14.60 44.75
N LEU A 416 1.31 -13.54 45.03
CA LEU A 416 2.34 -13.06 44.12
C LEU A 416 3.67 -13.77 44.40
N SER A 417 4.36 -14.16 43.33
CA SER A 417 5.68 -14.77 43.39
C SER A 417 6.50 -14.34 42.16
N PRO A 418 7.82 -14.23 42.29
CA PRO A 418 8.69 -13.88 41.16
C PRO A 418 8.69 -15.01 40.11
N LEU A 419 8.95 -14.66 38.86
CA LEU A 419 8.98 -15.60 37.73
C LEU A 419 10.31 -16.34 37.54
N ASP A 420 11.34 -16.01 38.33
CA ASP A 420 12.70 -16.59 38.27
C ASP A 420 13.27 -16.65 36.84
N LEU A 421 13.21 -15.51 36.13
CA LEU A 421 13.67 -15.43 34.75
C LEU A 421 15.21 -15.44 34.69
N ALA A 422 15.79 -16.11 33.69
CA ALA A 422 17.22 -16.02 33.45
C ALA A 422 17.66 -14.57 33.19
N PHE A 423 18.85 -14.19 33.69
CA PHE A 423 19.37 -12.81 33.57
C PHE A 423 19.36 -12.30 32.12
N GLN A 424 19.70 -13.14 31.14
CA GLN A 424 19.69 -12.78 29.72
C GLN A 424 18.28 -12.41 29.23
N THR A 425 17.24 -13.09 29.72
CA THR A 425 15.84 -12.78 29.38
C THR A 425 15.39 -11.49 30.05
N GLN A 426 15.74 -11.28 31.32
CA GLN A 426 15.46 -10.04 32.04
C GLN A 426 16.11 -8.84 31.32
N ASP A 427 17.40 -8.95 30.99
CA ASP A 427 18.16 -7.92 30.29
C ASP A 427 17.58 -7.65 28.88
N ALA A 428 17.18 -8.69 28.14
CA ALA A 428 16.52 -8.52 26.84
C ALA A 428 15.18 -7.75 26.96
N ILE A 429 14.38 -8.03 27.99
CA ILE A 429 13.14 -7.29 28.25
C ILE A 429 13.44 -5.83 28.60
N ILE A 430 14.38 -5.59 29.52
CA ILE A 430 14.78 -4.24 29.93
C ILE A 430 15.32 -3.43 28.76
N ARG A 431 16.15 -4.03 27.89
CA ARG A 431 16.65 -3.37 26.67
C ARG A 431 15.52 -3.04 25.70
N ALA A 432 14.57 -3.95 25.50
CA ALA A 432 13.41 -3.69 24.64
C ALA A 432 12.54 -2.54 25.18
N VAL A 433 12.21 -2.56 26.47
CA VAL A 433 11.43 -1.47 27.11
C VAL A 433 12.18 -0.15 27.04
N ARG A 434 13.52 -0.16 27.26
CA ARG A 434 14.36 1.05 27.15
C ARG A 434 14.34 1.63 25.75
N SER A 435 14.54 0.82 24.73
CA SER A 435 14.49 1.26 23.34
C SER A 435 13.14 1.90 23.00
N VAL A 436 12.04 1.26 23.40
CA VAL A 436 10.68 1.77 23.20
C VAL A 436 10.44 3.09 23.95
N SER A 437 11.03 3.23 25.14
CA SER A 437 10.98 4.45 25.94
C SER A 437 11.71 5.62 25.27
N GLU A 438 12.90 5.35 24.72
CA GLU A 438 13.76 6.34 24.07
C GLU A 438 13.13 6.90 22.78
N PHE A 439 12.23 6.15 22.13
CA PHE A 439 11.50 6.65 20.97
C PHE A 439 10.56 7.81 21.29
N GLY A 440 10.10 7.94 22.54
CA GLY A 440 9.25 9.05 22.97
C GLY A 440 7.86 9.10 22.30
N ILE A 441 7.37 8.00 21.72
CA ILE A 441 6.09 7.92 20.99
C ILE A 441 4.87 7.56 21.87
N PHE A 442 5.06 7.43 23.19
CA PHE A 442 4.02 7.00 24.13
C PHE A 442 3.54 8.14 25.03
N ASN A 443 2.22 8.25 25.20
CA ASN A 443 1.58 9.18 26.15
C ASN A 443 2.09 10.63 26.06
N VAL A 444 2.29 11.14 24.85
CA VAL A 444 2.77 12.51 24.63
C VAL A 444 1.66 13.50 24.98
N ASN A 445 1.97 14.50 25.82
CA ASN A 445 0.97 15.50 26.20
C ASN A 445 0.45 16.26 24.98
N GLY A 446 -0.83 16.65 25.02
CA GLY A 446 -1.47 17.38 23.93
C GLY A 446 -1.89 16.53 22.73
N THR A 447 -1.65 15.21 22.75
CA THR A 447 -2.15 14.27 21.75
C THR A 447 -3.55 13.75 22.08
N PHE A 448 -4.24 13.22 21.06
CA PHE A 448 -5.60 12.72 21.14
C PHE A 448 -5.68 11.22 20.84
N ASP A 449 -6.75 10.59 21.32
CA ASP A 449 -7.13 9.23 20.95
C ASP A 449 -7.65 9.20 19.51
N LEU A 450 -7.15 8.24 18.71
CA LEU A 450 -7.56 8.06 17.33
C LEU A 450 -8.93 7.37 17.25
N ASP A 451 -9.91 8.08 16.68
CA ASP A 451 -11.25 7.54 16.39
C ASP A 451 -11.52 7.56 14.88
N PHE A 452 -11.39 6.39 14.24
CA PHE A 452 -11.61 6.21 12.81
C PHE A 452 -13.04 6.53 12.35
N GLN A 453 -14.02 6.62 13.25
CA GLN A 453 -15.39 7.03 12.87
C GLN A 453 -15.51 8.53 12.60
N ARG A 454 -14.61 9.34 13.18
CA ARG A 454 -14.61 10.80 13.06
C ARG A 454 -13.71 11.31 11.94
N LEU A 455 -12.78 10.48 11.48
CA LEU A 455 -11.85 10.85 10.40
C LEU A 455 -12.59 11.12 9.09
N LYS A 456 -12.06 12.06 8.32
CA LYS A 456 -12.56 12.37 6.98
C LYS A 456 -12.25 11.23 6.01
N LYS A 457 -12.95 11.23 4.87
CA LYS A 457 -12.80 10.18 3.84
C LYS A 457 -11.33 9.96 3.45
N LYS A 458 -10.57 11.04 3.30
CA LYS A 458 -9.12 10.99 3.06
C LYS A 458 -8.40 11.30 4.36
N THR A 459 -7.56 10.38 4.78
CA THR A 459 -6.71 10.50 5.96
C THR A 459 -5.27 10.23 5.56
N VAL A 460 -4.36 11.08 6.01
CA VAL A 460 -2.90 10.88 5.87
C VAL A 460 -2.31 10.69 7.26
N VAL A 461 -1.49 9.65 7.43
CA VAL A 461 -0.64 9.45 8.61
C VAL A 461 0.73 10.00 8.27
N ASP A 462 1.06 11.16 8.80
CA ASP A 462 2.30 11.87 8.49
C ASP A 462 3.44 11.39 9.39
N LEU A 463 4.17 10.37 8.93
CA LEU A 463 5.28 9.76 9.64
C LEU A 463 6.57 10.59 9.59
N SER A 464 6.61 11.66 8.80
CA SER A 464 7.80 12.53 8.71
C SER A 464 8.17 13.12 10.08
N TRP A 465 7.17 13.36 10.94
CA TRP A 465 7.37 13.83 12.32
C TRP A 465 8.13 12.83 13.20
N ILE A 466 8.03 11.53 12.96
CA ILE A 466 8.83 10.55 13.70
C ILE A 466 10.27 10.56 13.18
N LEU A 467 10.43 10.64 11.85
CA LEU A 467 11.75 10.63 11.19
C LEU A 467 12.62 11.83 11.54
N ASP A 468 12.01 13.00 11.73
CA ASP A 468 12.75 14.22 12.05
C ASP A 468 13.30 14.22 13.47
N TYR A 469 12.66 13.50 14.40
CA TYR A 469 13.01 13.50 15.82
C TYR A 469 13.60 12.18 16.31
N THR A 470 13.41 11.09 15.57
CA THR A 470 13.93 9.77 15.91
C THR A 470 14.72 9.21 14.74
N ALA A 471 15.94 8.73 15.01
CA ALA A 471 16.76 8.05 14.00
C ALA A 471 16.36 6.57 13.79
N SER A 472 15.23 6.14 14.37
CA SER A 472 14.84 4.74 14.54
C SER A 472 13.69 4.40 13.59
N VAL A 473 13.92 3.48 12.66
CA VAL A 473 12.87 2.92 11.79
C VAL A 473 11.88 2.09 12.62
N GLU A 474 12.32 1.57 13.75
CA GLU A 474 11.51 0.80 14.68
C GLU A 474 10.37 1.62 15.29
N ALA A 475 10.60 2.91 15.57
CA ALA A 475 9.56 3.80 16.07
C ALA A 475 8.42 3.96 15.07
N ILE A 476 8.75 4.13 13.79
CA ILE A 476 7.80 4.24 12.67
C ILE A 476 7.00 2.95 12.54
N ALA A 477 7.67 1.81 12.55
CA ALA A 477 7.01 0.51 12.49
C ALA A 477 6.03 0.33 13.65
N ILE A 478 6.42 0.65 14.89
CA ILE A 478 5.53 0.53 16.06
C ILE A 478 4.28 1.42 15.90
N VAL A 479 4.45 2.69 15.50
CA VAL A 479 3.32 3.61 15.27
C VAL A 479 2.42 3.10 14.14
N ALA A 480 3.00 2.69 13.02
CA ALA A 480 2.25 2.12 11.91
C ALA A 480 1.46 0.88 12.33
N TYR A 481 2.07 -0.05 13.07
CA TYR A 481 1.42 -1.27 13.54
C TYR A 481 0.28 -0.98 14.51
N SER A 482 0.45 0.01 15.38
CA SER A 482 -0.59 0.48 16.29
C SER A 482 -1.81 0.99 15.50
N ILE A 483 -1.59 1.96 14.60
CA ILE A 483 -2.65 2.57 13.78
C ILE A 483 -3.32 1.53 12.86
N LEU A 484 -2.54 0.65 12.23
CA LEU A 484 -3.04 -0.41 11.35
C LEU A 484 -3.88 -1.45 12.11
N SER A 485 -3.48 -1.79 13.33
CA SER A 485 -4.24 -2.73 14.18
C SER A 485 -5.57 -2.12 14.63
N ASP A 486 -5.58 -0.83 14.98
CA ASP A 486 -6.80 -0.11 15.34
C ASP A 486 -7.73 0.06 14.13
N PHE A 487 -7.17 0.39 12.96
CA PHE A 487 -7.90 0.49 11.69
C PHE A 487 -8.57 -0.84 11.31
N TYR A 488 -7.84 -1.95 11.41
CA TYR A 488 -8.40 -3.27 11.14
C TYR A 488 -9.54 -3.60 12.11
N SER A 489 -9.37 -3.31 13.40
CA SER A 489 -10.39 -3.56 14.43
C SER A 489 -11.66 -2.77 14.15
N TYR A 490 -11.53 -1.50 13.76
CA TYR A 490 -12.64 -0.67 13.31
C TYR A 490 -13.38 -1.28 12.11
N LYS A 491 -12.65 -1.68 11.06
CA LYS A 491 -13.24 -2.32 9.86
C LYS A 491 -13.91 -3.66 10.17
N ASP A 492 -13.32 -4.46 11.05
CA ASP A 492 -13.88 -5.74 11.50
C ASP A 492 -15.19 -5.52 12.28
N GLU A 493 -15.29 -4.48 13.09
CA GLU A 493 -16.52 -4.11 13.79
C GLU A 493 -17.63 -3.68 12.82
N LEU A 494 -17.31 -2.85 11.81
CA LEU A 494 -18.26 -2.45 10.77
C LEU A 494 -18.81 -3.67 10.01
N TYR A 495 -17.92 -4.59 9.66
CA TYR A 495 -18.27 -5.84 8.99
C TYR A 495 -19.20 -6.70 9.84
N LYS A 496 -18.84 -6.94 11.11
CA LYS A 496 -19.65 -7.75 12.05
C LYS A 496 -21.03 -7.15 12.30
N LYS A 497 -21.13 -5.82 12.37
CA LYS A 497 -22.40 -5.10 12.55
C LYS A 497 -23.24 -5.02 11.27
N LYS A 498 -22.76 -5.55 10.13
CA LYS A 498 -23.39 -5.44 8.79
C LYS A 498 -23.86 -4.02 8.46
N LYS A 499 -23.08 -3.01 8.88
CA LYS A 499 -23.44 -1.61 8.61
C LYS A 499 -23.40 -1.38 7.11
N SER A 500 -24.45 -0.75 6.58
CA SER A 500 -24.52 -0.29 5.18
C SER A 500 -23.40 0.68 4.80
N VAL A 501 -22.70 1.24 5.79
CA VAL A 501 -21.61 2.21 5.67
C VAL A 501 -20.22 1.54 5.54
N ASN A 502 -20.11 0.21 5.47
CA ASN A 502 -18.80 -0.44 5.24
C ASN A 502 -18.34 -0.29 3.78
N ALA A 503 -17.98 0.94 3.40
CA ALA A 503 -17.44 1.27 2.10
C ALA A 503 -15.98 0.80 1.96
N LEU A 504 -15.55 0.58 0.73
CA LEU A 504 -14.14 0.31 0.41
C LEU A 504 -13.25 1.43 0.97
N THR A 505 -12.18 1.04 1.66
CA THR A 505 -11.11 1.95 2.07
C THR A 505 -9.79 1.46 1.51
N ILE A 506 -9.06 2.36 0.85
CA ILE A 506 -7.71 2.13 0.35
C ILE A 506 -6.73 2.49 1.46
N LEU A 507 -5.99 1.50 1.91
CA LEU A 507 -4.82 1.65 2.75
C LEU A 507 -3.58 1.66 1.85
N ALA A 508 -2.89 2.79 1.75
CA ALA A 508 -1.65 2.88 0.96
C ALA A 508 -0.44 3.11 1.88
N LEU A 509 0.62 2.34 1.65
CA LEU A 509 1.90 2.48 2.37
C LEU A 509 3.02 2.69 1.35
N ASP A 510 3.60 3.89 1.36
CA ASP A 510 4.83 4.19 0.62
C ASP A 510 6.05 3.73 1.43
N GLU A 511 7.09 3.25 0.75
CA GLU A 511 8.22 2.53 1.37
C GLU A 511 7.80 1.36 2.27
N ALA A 512 6.98 0.47 1.72
CA ALA A 512 6.38 -0.65 2.44
C ALA A 512 7.39 -1.57 3.17
N HIS A 513 8.66 -1.57 2.77
CA HIS A 513 9.73 -2.34 3.40
C HIS A 513 10.10 -1.83 4.81
N GLU A 514 9.82 -0.57 5.14
CA GLU A 514 10.01 -0.04 6.49
C GLU A 514 9.01 -0.66 7.49
N TYR A 515 7.80 -1.03 7.02
CA TYR A 515 6.75 -1.60 7.88
C TYR A 515 6.67 -3.13 7.79
N PHE A 516 6.93 -3.71 6.62
CA PHE A 516 6.84 -5.16 6.40
C PHE A 516 8.15 -5.76 5.89
N PRO A 517 9.27 -5.57 6.61
CA PRO A 517 10.58 -5.99 6.15
C PRO A 517 10.69 -7.51 6.06
N GLN A 518 11.57 -7.98 5.17
CA GLN A 518 12.04 -9.36 5.19
C GLN A 518 12.94 -9.56 6.42
N THR A 519 12.43 -10.30 7.42
CA THR A 519 13.17 -10.60 8.65
C THR A 519 13.66 -12.04 8.65
N ARG A 520 14.87 -12.26 9.17
CA ARG A 520 15.44 -13.61 9.38
C ARG A 520 14.97 -14.25 10.68
N ASP A 521 14.51 -13.45 11.64
CA ASP A 521 13.92 -13.92 12.90
C ASP A 521 12.49 -14.45 12.63
N GLU A 522 12.28 -15.75 12.83
CA GLU A 522 11.00 -16.42 12.53
C GLU A 522 9.82 -15.81 13.32
N GLU A 523 10.08 -15.28 14.50
CA GLU A 523 9.05 -14.73 15.36
C GLU A 523 8.72 -13.26 15.04
N SER A 524 9.71 -12.41 14.75
CA SER A 524 9.47 -11.09 14.14
C SER A 524 8.64 -11.26 12.88
N LYS A 525 9.00 -12.24 12.05
CA LYS A 525 8.25 -12.61 10.85
C LYS A 525 6.81 -13.01 11.17
N SER A 526 6.56 -13.83 12.20
CA SER A 526 5.20 -14.21 12.61
C SER A 526 4.32 -13.02 12.98
N ILE A 527 4.86 -11.97 13.60
CA ILE A 527 4.09 -10.76 13.96
C ILE A 527 3.67 -10.00 12.70
N ILE A 528 4.63 -9.75 11.81
CA ILE A 528 4.43 -9.09 10.51
C ILE A 528 3.36 -9.87 9.71
N GLU A 529 3.52 -11.20 9.61
CA GLU A 529 2.60 -12.08 8.91
C GLU A 529 1.21 -12.11 9.56
N GLY A 530 1.12 -12.01 10.89
CA GLY A 530 -0.16 -11.91 11.60
C GLY A 530 -0.93 -10.64 11.24
N LEU A 531 -0.25 -9.51 11.10
CA LEU A 531 -0.87 -8.26 10.64
C LEU A 531 -1.24 -8.32 9.15
N LEU A 532 -0.34 -8.82 8.30
CA LEU A 532 -0.59 -8.99 6.86
C LEU A 532 -1.79 -9.91 6.59
N ASN A 533 -1.92 -11.02 7.32
CA ASN A 533 -3.08 -11.91 7.19
C ASN A 533 -4.38 -11.22 7.60
N ARG A 534 -4.37 -10.36 8.63
CA ARG A 534 -5.55 -9.55 8.98
C ARG A 534 -5.87 -8.52 7.89
N LEU A 535 -4.90 -7.71 7.48
CA LEU A 535 -5.12 -6.61 6.53
C LEU A 535 -5.41 -7.07 5.11
N MET A 536 -4.72 -8.12 4.63
CA MET A 536 -4.83 -8.56 3.25
C MET A 536 -5.76 -9.76 3.12
N ARG A 537 -5.46 -10.88 3.79
CA ARG A 537 -6.27 -12.10 3.63
C ARG A 537 -7.70 -11.92 4.16
N LEU A 538 -7.85 -11.39 5.38
CA LEU A 538 -9.16 -11.11 5.98
C LEU A 538 -9.76 -9.76 5.54
N GLY A 539 -8.93 -8.82 5.10
CA GLY A 539 -9.35 -7.48 4.70
C GLY A 539 -10.20 -7.44 3.43
N ARG A 540 -10.03 -8.40 2.51
CA ARG A 540 -10.86 -8.58 1.30
C ARG A 540 -12.36 -8.48 1.61
N VAL A 541 -12.83 -9.30 2.55
CA VAL A 541 -14.26 -9.38 2.95
C VAL A 541 -14.69 -8.14 3.76
N ARG A 542 -13.73 -7.45 4.38
CA ARG A 542 -13.95 -6.23 5.19
C ARG A 542 -13.86 -4.95 4.37
N LYS A 543 -13.75 -5.06 3.04
CA LYS A 543 -13.64 -3.92 2.11
C LYS A 543 -12.40 -3.05 2.42
N ILE A 544 -11.26 -3.73 2.61
CA ILE A 544 -9.94 -3.12 2.74
C ILE A 544 -9.15 -3.45 1.46
N SER A 545 -8.78 -2.41 0.72
CA SER A 545 -7.78 -2.51 -0.35
C SER A 545 -6.44 -2.07 0.22
N VAL A 546 -5.37 -2.80 -0.06
CA VAL A 546 -4.03 -2.46 0.44
C VAL A 546 -3.15 -2.20 -0.77
N ILE A 547 -2.48 -1.05 -0.79
CA ILE A 547 -1.50 -0.66 -1.81
C ILE A 547 -0.15 -0.55 -1.11
N LEU A 548 0.80 -1.36 -1.55
CA LEU A 548 2.16 -1.37 -1.01
C LEU A 548 3.10 -0.90 -2.10
N ALA A 549 3.86 0.15 -1.85
CA ALA A 549 4.87 0.64 -2.79
C ALA A 549 6.29 0.39 -2.23
N THR A 550 7.19 -0.17 -3.04
CA THR A 550 8.60 -0.40 -2.66
C THR A 550 9.54 -0.31 -3.86
N HIS A 551 10.84 -0.25 -3.60
CA HIS A 551 11.89 -0.33 -4.61
C HIS A 551 12.24 -1.77 -4.99
N MET A 552 12.49 -2.61 -3.97
CA MET A 552 12.92 -3.99 -4.15
C MET A 552 11.92 -4.94 -3.48
N PRO A 553 11.44 -5.98 -4.19
CA PRO A 553 10.53 -6.97 -3.60
C PRO A 553 11.20 -7.83 -2.53
N ASP A 554 12.52 -7.95 -2.54
CA ASP A 554 13.30 -8.79 -1.63
C ASP A 554 13.34 -8.22 -0.22
N ASP A 555 13.24 -6.91 -0.09
CA ASP A 555 13.18 -6.24 1.21
C ASP A 555 11.80 -6.42 1.88
N LEU A 556 10.80 -6.96 1.17
CA LEU A 556 9.46 -7.18 1.69
C LEU A 556 9.24 -8.62 2.17
N ASN A 557 8.34 -8.77 3.14
CA ASN A 557 7.84 -10.08 3.53
C ASN A 557 7.23 -10.81 2.32
N PRO A 558 7.60 -12.08 2.03
CA PRO A 558 7.10 -12.83 0.88
C PRO A 558 5.57 -12.98 0.80
N LEU A 559 4.85 -12.93 1.93
CA LEU A 559 3.38 -12.94 1.93
C LEU A 559 2.80 -11.74 1.17
N VAL A 560 3.48 -10.60 1.15
CA VAL A 560 3.05 -9.44 0.35
C VAL A 560 3.00 -9.79 -1.13
N LEU A 561 4.05 -10.42 -1.65
CA LEU A 561 4.16 -10.82 -3.06
C LEU A 561 3.08 -11.84 -3.45
N GLN A 562 2.74 -12.73 -2.52
CA GLN A 562 1.72 -13.77 -2.68
C GLN A 562 0.29 -13.24 -2.57
N LEU A 563 0.03 -12.28 -1.69
CA LEU A 563 -1.32 -11.78 -1.40
C LEU A 563 -1.75 -10.63 -2.32
N SER A 564 -0.80 -9.91 -2.91
CA SER A 564 -1.05 -8.86 -3.91
C SER A 564 -1.23 -9.47 -5.31
N ASN A 565 -2.49 -9.55 -5.74
CA ASN A 565 -2.83 -10.10 -7.05
C ASN A 565 -2.61 -9.07 -8.17
N THR A 566 -2.76 -7.79 -7.86
CA THR A 566 -2.43 -6.72 -8.81
C THR A 566 -0.98 -6.30 -8.60
N LYS A 567 -0.17 -6.29 -9.67
CA LYS A 567 1.23 -5.86 -9.64
C LYS A 567 1.42 -4.77 -10.70
N ILE A 568 1.95 -3.63 -10.27
CA ILE A 568 2.32 -2.51 -11.14
C ILE A 568 3.83 -2.38 -11.06
N VAL A 569 4.52 -2.75 -12.13
CA VAL A 569 5.98 -2.74 -12.21
C VAL A 569 6.41 -1.60 -13.13
N MET A 570 7.11 -0.63 -12.56
CA MET A 570 7.73 0.49 -13.26
C MET A 570 9.21 0.19 -13.48
N ARG A 571 9.99 1.20 -13.91
CA ARG A 571 11.44 1.07 -14.11
C ARG A 571 12.14 0.31 -12.98
N ASN A 572 12.82 -0.77 -13.32
CA ASN A 572 13.57 -1.62 -12.38
C ASN A 572 14.68 -2.42 -13.07
N GLU A 573 15.52 -3.09 -12.27
CA GLU A 573 16.62 -3.95 -12.73
C GLU A 573 16.11 -5.32 -13.24
N GLU A 574 16.87 -5.95 -14.14
CA GLU A 574 16.50 -7.19 -14.83
C GLU A 574 16.15 -8.34 -13.87
N ASN A 575 16.98 -8.56 -12.85
CA ASN A 575 16.75 -9.56 -11.80
C ASN A 575 15.40 -9.38 -11.06
N VAL A 576 14.97 -8.14 -10.84
CA VAL A 576 13.68 -7.81 -10.21
C VAL A 576 12.54 -8.12 -11.17
N LEU A 577 12.70 -7.83 -12.46
CA LEU A 577 11.70 -8.13 -13.49
C LEU A 577 11.51 -9.65 -13.63
N GLU A 578 12.58 -10.42 -13.76
CA GLU A 578 12.54 -11.90 -13.82
C GLU A 578 11.82 -12.48 -12.59
N LYS A 579 12.16 -12.00 -11.38
CA LYS A 579 11.55 -12.50 -10.14
C LYS A 579 10.05 -12.26 -10.06
N LEU A 580 9.56 -11.19 -10.68
CA LEU A 580 8.15 -10.82 -10.70
C LEU A 580 7.40 -11.41 -11.92
N GLY A 581 8.13 -12.05 -12.85
CA GLY A 581 7.60 -12.61 -14.08
C GLY A 581 7.30 -11.54 -15.13
N PHE A 582 8.14 -10.52 -15.27
CA PHE A 582 8.04 -9.42 -16.25
C PHE A 582 9.28 -9.30 -17.15
N GLU A 583 10.05 -10.38 -17.30
CA GLU A 583 11.25 -10.48 -18.16
C GLU A 583 10.96 -10.14 -19.63
N ASP A 584 9.78 -10.50 -20.12
CA ASP A 584 9.32 -10.18 -21.48
C ASP A 584 9.20 -8.67 -21.75
N TYR A 585 9.18 -7.84 -20.70
CA TYR A 585 9.05 -6.39 -20.76
C TYR A 585 10.34 -5.65 -20.40
N ALA A 586 11.47 -6.36 -20.28
CA ALA A 586 12.75 -5.76 -19.90
C ALA A 586 13.22 -4.66 -20.87
N ASP A 587 12.96 -4.82 -22.17
CA ASP A 587 13.31 -3.82 -23.19
C ASP A 587 12.63 -2.46 -22.95
N ILE A 588 11.41 -2.47 -22.40
CA ILE A 588 10.66 -1.26 -22.04
C ILE A 588 11.02 -0.78 -20.62
N LEU A 589 11.08 -1.69 -19.65
CA LEU A 589 11.14 -1.34 -18.23
C LEU A 589 12.54 -0.94 -17.76
N LEU A 590 13.64 -1.42 -18.36
CA LEU A 590 14.99 -1.05 -17.93
C LEU A 590 15.26 0.46 -18.08
N THR A 591 14.72 1.09 -19.13
CA THR A 591 14.93 2.51 -19.44
C THR A 591 13.65 3.34 -19.36
N ALA A 592 12.58 2.80 -18.78
CA ALA A 592 11.27 3.43 -18.73
C ALA A 592 11.33 4.85 -18.10
N PRO A 593 10.71 5.86 -18.76
CA PRO A 593 10.53 7.18 -18.16
C PRO A 593 9.53 7.11 -16.99
N ALA A 594 9.58 8.11 -16.11
CA ALA A 594 8.69 8.18 -14.95
C ALA A 594 7.21 8.02 -15.34
N GLY A 595 6.49 7.16 -14.61
CA GLY A 595 5.09 6.83 -14.83
C GLY A 595 4.83 5.79 -15.93
N LEU A 596 5.84 5.33 -16.68
CA LEU A 596 5.69 4.19 -17.58
C LEU A 596 5.91 2.89 -16.79
N GLY A 597 5.03 1.92 -16.97
CA GLY A 597 5.15 0.61 -16.33
C GLY A 597 4.26 -0.44 -17.00
N VAL A 598 4.26 -1.63 -16.44
CA VAL A 598 3.37 -2.73 -16.82
C VAL A 598 2.50 -3.09 -15.63
N ILE A 599 1.22 -3.32 -15.87
CA ILE A 599 0.26 -3.74 -14.85
C ILE A 599 -0.30 -5.12 -15.18
N ARG A 600 -0.25 -6.01 -14.18
CA ARG A 600 -0.92 -7.31 -14.16
C ARG A 600 -2.02 -7.26 -13.10
N SER A 601 -3.24 -7.67 -13.43
CA SER A 601 -4.37 -7.73 -12.50
C SER A 601 -5.09 -9.07 -12.60
N ILE A 602 -6.14 -9.27 -11.80
CA ILE A 602 -6.98 -10.49 -11.84
C ILE A 602 -7.78 -10.58 -13.14
N LYS A 603 -8.28 -9.43 -13.63
CA LYS A 603 -9.18 -9.39 -14.80
C LYS A 603 -8.46 -9.30 -16.14
N PHE A 604 -7.24 -8.77 -16.12
CA PHE A 604 -6.44 -8.57 -17.31
C PHE A 604 -4.98 -8.91 -17.06
N SER A 605 -4.39 -9.55 -18.06
CA SER A 605 -2.96 -9.82 -18.14
C SER A 605 -2.22 -8.58 -18.62
N ASP A 606 -0.94 -8.49 -18.26
CA ASP A 606 0.08 -7.50 -18.60
C ASP A 606 -0.34 -6.45 -19.65
N VAL A 607 -0.59 -5.24 -19.18
CA VAL A 607 -0.87 -4.06 -19.99
C VAL A 607 0.23 -3.04 -19.75
N VAL A 608 0.87 -2.56 -20.80
CA VAL A 608 1.81 -1.42 -20.71
C VAL A 608 0.99 -0.15 -20.48
N ILE A 609 1.31 0.58 -19.42
CA ILE A 609 0.57 1.75 -18.98
C ILE A 609 1.46 2.95 -18.81
N LYS A 610 0.87 4.12 -19.07
CA LYS A 610 1.36 5.39 -18.57
C LYS A 610 0.43 5.89 -17.48
N THR A 611 0.95 6.04 -16.27
CA THR A 611 0.19 6.58 -15.14
C THR A 611 -0.21 8.02 -15.41
N LEU A 612 -1.42 8.41 -14.99
CA LEU A 612 -1.89 9.78 -15.16
C LEU A 612 -0.99 10.75 -14.38
N LYS A 613 -0.63 11.86 -15.01
CA LYS A 613 -0.03 13.01 -14.34
C LYS A 613 -1.17 13.93 -13.89
N GLU A 614 -1.49 13.91 -12.60
CA GLU A 614 -2.42 14.82 -11.90
C GLU A 614 -3.81 15.00 -12.57
N ILE A 615 -4.85 14.44 -11.94
CA ILE A 615 -6.26 14.62 -12.35
C ILE A 615 -6.83 15.92 -11.77
#